data_AF-A0A7V7RQ71-F1
#
_entry.id   AF-A0A7V7RQ71-F1
#
_cell.length_a   1.000
_cell.length_b   1.000
_cell.length_c   1.000
_cell.angle_alpha   90.00
_cell.angle_beta   90.00
_cell.angle_gamma   90.00
#
_symmetry.space_group_name_H-M   'P 1'
#
loop_
_entity.id
_entity.type
_entity.pdbx_description
1 polymer ?
#
loop_
_entity_poly.entity_id
_entity_poly.type
_entity_poly.pdbx_seq_one_letter_code
_entity_poly.pdbx_strand_id
1 'polypeptide(L)'
;MLLNMLLSFCIGAFVGVAAHIQKNGKLIKPRKTKRFIYLGFFEDVIMGALAAVLVVLSANPESVIAVIVTAMIAGLGGEAILKGLDLLKMREKKE
;
A
#
# COMPACT_ATOMS: atom_id res chain seq x y z
N MET A 1 -11.81 -12.65 13.32
CA MET A 1 -10.47 -12.65 12.70
C MET A 1 -10.51 -12.70 11.18
N LEU A 2 -11.07 -13.74 10.55
CA LEU A 2 -11.15 -13.84 9.08
C LEU A 2 -11.85 -12.64 8.42
N LEU A 3 -12.98 -12.18 8.98
CA LEU A 3 -13.67 -10.98 8.50
C LEU A 3 -12.75 -9.73 8.55
N ASN A 4 -12.01 -9.56 9.64
CA ASN A 4 -11.08 -8.44 9.81
C ASN A 4 -9.94 -8.51 8.78
N MET A 5 -9.43 -9.71 8.49
CA MET A 5 -8.44 -9.93 7.42
C MET A 5 -8.98 -9.56 6.04
N LEU A 6 -10.21 -9.99 5.72
CA LEU A 6 -10.82 -9.68 4.42
C LEU A 6 -11.11 -8.18 4.27
N LEU A 7 -11.62 -7.54 5.33
CA LEU A 7 -11.87 -6.10 5.35
C LEU A 7 -10.56 -5.32 5.19
N SER A 8 -9.52 -5.66 5.96
CA SER A 8 -8.24 -4.98 5.87
C SER A 8 -7.55 -5.20 4.53
N PHE A 9 -7.64 -6.42 3.96
CA PHE A 9 -7.16 -6.70 2.61
C PHE A 9 -7.82 -5.81 1.57
N CYS A 10 -9.16 -5.73 1.57
CA CYS A 10 -9.90 -4.89 0.63
C CYS A 10 -9.54 -3.41 0.78
N ILE A 11 -9.51 -2.90 2.01
CA ILE A 11 -9.17 -1.50 2.29
C ILE A 11 -7.74 -1.19 1.87
N GLY A 12 -6.77 -2.03 2.24
CA GLY A 12 -5.38 -1.86 1.84
C GLY A 12 -5.19 -1.92 0.33
N ALA A 13 -5.92 -2.80 -0.36
CA ALA A 13 -5.92 -2.87 -1.82
C ALA A 13 -6.45 -1.57 -2.46
N PHE A 14 -7.58 -1.03 -1.97
CA PHE A 14 -8.13 0.24 -2.44
C PHE A 14 -7.18 1.41 -2.18
N VAL A 15 -6.58 1.46 -1.00
CA VAL A 15 -5.55 2.47 -0.68
C VAL A 15 -4.36 2.34 -1.61
N GLY A 16 -3.91 1.13 -1.94
CA GLY A 16 -2.85 0.88 -2.90
C GLY A 16 -3.18 1.37 -4.32
N VAL A 17 -4.42 1.17 -4.79
CA VAL A 17 -4.89 1.75 -6.07
C VAL A 17 -4.81 3.28 -6.01
N ALA A 18 -5.34 3.89 -4.94
CA ALA A 18 -5.36 5.34 -4.78
C ALA A 18 -3.94 5.91 -4.72
N ALA A 19 -3.03 5.27 -4.00
CA ALA A 19 -1.62 5.63 -3.91
C ALA A 19 -0.93 5.57 -5.29
N HIS A 20 -1.17 4.51 -6.06
CA HIS A 20 -0.62 4.37 -7.41
C HIS A 20 -1.08 5.51 -8.32
N ILE A 21 -2.38 5.84 -8.30
CA ILE A 21 -2.94 6.94 -9.10
C ILE A 21 -2.36 8.27 -8.64
N GLN A 22 -2.25 8.51 -7.33
CA GLN A 22 -1.67 9.75 -6.79
C GLN A 22 -0.21 9.93 -7.21
N LYS A 23 0.57 8.85 -7.23
CA LYS A 23 1.99 8.84 -7.60
C LYS A 23 2.21 9.04 -9.10
N ASN A 24 1.38 8.43 -9.94
CA ASN A 24 1.63 8.34 -11.38
C ASN A 24 0.68 9.19 -12.24
N GLY A 25 -0.39 9.74 -11.67
CA GLY A 25 -1.45 10.47 -12.38
C GLY A 25 -2.34 9.59 -13.27
N LYS A 26 -2.11 8.28 -13.30
CA LYS A 26 -2.83 7.29 -14.11
C LYS A 26 -2.62 5.88 -13.55
N LEU A 27 -3.50 4.96 -13.92
CA LEU A 27 -3.37 3.55 -13.57
C LEU A 27 -2.50 2.83 -14.61
N ILE A 28 -1.27 2.47 -14.23
CA ILE A 28 -0.33 1.82 -15.13
C ILE A 28 -0.58 0.33 -15.12
N LYS A 29 -1.09 -0.21 -16.24
CA LYS A 29 -1.33 -1.64 -16.38
C LYS A 29 -0.02 -2.45 -16.30
N PRO A 30 -0.08 -3.67 -15.74
CA PRO A 30 1.05 -4.59 -15.76
C PRO A 30 1.45 -4.91 -17.20
N ARG A 31 2.74 -5.03 -17.46
CA ARG A 31 3.29 -5.39 -18.77
C ARG A 31 4.41 -6.40 -18.63
N LYS A 32 4.40 -7.42 -19.49
CA LYS A 32 5.56 -8.31 -19.65
C LYS A 32 6.58 -7.61 -20.56
N THR A 33 7.83 -7.57 -20.11
CA THR A 33 8.97 -7.17 -20.93
C THR A 33 9.74 -8.42 -21.35
N LYS A 34 10.73 -8.30 -22.26
CA LYS A 34 11.52 -9.45 -22.74
C LYS A 34 12.25 -10.23 -21.63
N ARG A 35 12.51 -9.60 -20.47
CA ARG A 35 13.26 -10.21 -19.35
C ARG A 35 12.51 -10.20 -18.01
N PHE A 36 11.58 -9.26 -17.80
CA PHE A 36 10.93 -9.06 -16.49
C PHE A 36 9.43 -8.76 -16.61
N ILE A 37 8.68 -8.99 -15.53
CA ILE A 37 7.29 -8.57 -15.41
C ILE A 37 7.27 -7.23 -14.67
N TYR A 38 6.77 -6.19 -15.31
CA TYR A 38 6.48 -4.92 -14.64
C TYR A 38 5.05 -4.99 -14.12
N LEU A 39 4.89 -5.03 -12.79
CA LEU A 39 3.60 -5.21 -12.14
C LEU A 39 2.68 -3.99 -12.26
N GLY A 40 3.24 -2.79 -12.44
CA GLY A 40 2.46 -1.55 -12.51
C GLY A 40 1.64 -1.37 -11.23
N PHE A 41 0.36 -1.02 -11.37
CA PHE A 41 -0.51 -0.76 -10.21
C PHE A 41 -0.69 -1.97 -9.29
N PHE A 42 -0.48 -3.20 -9.77
CA PHE A 42 -0.59 -4.38 -8.90
C PHE A 42 0.45 -4.39 -7.79
N GLU A 43 1.62 -3.79 -8.00
CA GLU A 43 2.65 -3.70 -6.96
C GLU A 43 2.13 -2.92 -5.75
N ASP A 44 1.63 -1.71 -5.98
CA ASP A 44 1.12 -0.84 -4.90
C ASP A 44 -0.13 -1.44 -4.23
N VAL A 45 -1.00 -2.10 -4.98
CA VAL A 45 -2.18 -2.81 -4.45
C VAL A 45 -1.78 -3.95 -3.53
N ILE A 46 -0.85 -4.80 -3.97
CA ILE A 46 -0.38 -5.94 -3.17
C ILE A 46 0.32 -5.45 -1.91
N MET A 47 1.18 -4.43 -2.02
CA MET A 47 1.89 -3.87 -0.87
C MET A 47 0.94 -3.22 0.13
N GLY A 48 -0.03 -2.42 -0.34
CA GLY A 48 -1.05 -1.81 0.51
C GLY A 48 -1.92 -2.84 1.23
N ALA A 49 -2.37 -3.87 0.51
CA ALA A 49 -3.15 -4.97 1.08
C ALA A 49 -2.36 -5.78 2.13
N LEU A 50 -1.11 -6.14 1.81
CA LEU A 50 -0.24 -6.86 2.74
C LEU A 50 0.04 -6.05 4.01
N ALA A 51 0.38 -4.76 3.87
CA ALA A 51 0.60 -3.87 5.01
C ALA A 51 -0.65 -3.79 5.90
N ALA A 52 -1.82 -3.56 5.31
CA ALA A 52 -3.07 -3.47 6.05
C ALA A 52 -3.43 -4.76 6.79
N VAL A 53 -3.27 -5.93 6.14
CA VAL A 53 -3.53 -7.23 6.77
C VAL A 53 -2.58 -7.46 7.93
N LEU A 54 -1.27 -7.27 7.74
CA LEU A 54 -0.27 -7.51 8.77
C LEU A 54 -0.48 -6.61 9.99
N VAL A 55 -0.76 -5.32 9.78
CA VAL A 55 -1.00 -4.38 10.89
C VAL A 55 -2.30 -4.70 11.62
N VAL A 56 -3.39 -5.01 10.92
CA VAL A 56 -4.67 -5.37 11.57
C VAL A 56 -4.55 -6.67 12.36
N LEU A 57 -3.79 -7.65 11.86
CA LEU A 57 -3.53 -8.88 12.60
C LEU A 57 -2.70 -8.65 13.85
N SER A 58 -1.72 -7.75 13.78
CA SER A 58 -0.85 -7.44 14.91
C SER A 58 -1.57 -6.61 15.96
N ALA A 59 -2.41 -5.66 15.54
CA ALA A 59 -3.16 -4.77 16.43
C ALA A 59 -4.40 -5.42 17.05
N ASN A 60 -4.91 -6.49 16.43
CA ASN A 60 -6.10 -7.23 16.83
C ASN A 60 -7.28 -6.33 17.32
N PRO A 61 -7.76 -5.39 16.48
CA PRO A 61 -8.78 -4.44 16.88
C PRO A 61 -10.13 -5.12 17.15
N GLU A 62 -10.81 -4.65 18.20
CA GLU A 62 -12.08 -5.24 18.66
C GLU A 62 -13.32 -4.75 17.90
N SER A 63 -13.24 -3.59 17.24
CA SER A 63 -14.37 -3.00 16.49
C SER A 63 -14.10 -2.92 15.00
N VAL A 64 -15.17 -3.01 14.20
CA VAL A 64 -15.09 -2.87 12.73
C VAL A 64 -14.53 -1.50 12.34
N ILE A 65 -14.92 -0.44 13.05
CA ILE A 65 -14.40 0.91 12.82
C ILE A 65 -12.89 0.95 13.06
N ALA A 66 -12.40 0.32 14.13
CA ALA A 66 -10.98 0.23 14.41
C ALA A 66 -10.25 -0.55 13.30
N VAL A 67 -10.80 -1.67 12.79
CA VAL A 67 -10.23 -2.38 11.62
C VAL A 67 -10.05 -1.44 10.43
N ILE A 68 -11.09 -0.66 10.11
CA ILE A 68 -11.08 0.25 8.96
C ILE A 68 -9.99 1.31 9.12
N VAL A 69 -9.98 2.00 10.27
CA VAL A 69 -9.02 3.06 10.56
C VAL A 69 -7.59 2.52 10.58
N THR A 70 -7.35 1.40 11.25
CA THR A 70 -6.04 0.76 11.32
C THR A 70 -5.55 0.34 9.93
N ALA A 71 -6.40 -0.27 9.09
CA ALA A 71 -6.04 -0.65 7.73
C ALA A 71 -5.70 0.57 6.85
N MET A 72 -6.46 1.66 6.96
CA MET A 72 -6.18 2.90 6.25
C MET A 72 -4.86 3.53 6.67
N ILE A 73 -4.59 3.60 7.98
CA ILE A 73 -3.33 4.12 8.51
C ILE A 73 -2.15 3.29 8.02
N ALA A 74 -2.28 1.96 8.02
CA ALA A 74 -1.23 1.07 7.51
C ALA A 74 -0.91 1.32 6.04
N GLY A 75 -1.94 1.39 5.18
CA GLY A 75 -1.77 1.62 3.75
C GLY A 75 -1.22 3.02 3.42
N LEU A 76 -1.83 4.07 3.98
CA LEU A 76 -1.44 5.46 3.71
C LEU A 76 -0.10 5.81 4.38
N GLY A 77 0.10 5.33 5.61
CA GLY A 77 1.33 5.56 6.37
C GLY A 77 2.54 4.89 5.72
N GLY A 78 2.39 3.64 5.25
CA GLY A 78 3.43 2.96 4.50
C GLY A 78 3.87 3.73 3.25
N GLU A 79 2.91 4.20 2.46
CA GLU A 79 3.19 5.02 1.27
C GLU A 79 3.86 6.36 1.63
N ALA A 80 3.41 7.03 2.70
CA ALA A 80 4.01 8.27 3.16
C ALA A 80 5.47 8.09 3.60
N ILE A 81 5.78 6.98 4.30
CA ILE A 81 7.15 6.64 4.69
C ILE A 81 8.01 6.39 3.46
N LEU A 82 7.53 5.61 2.48
CA LEU A 82 8.26 5.35 1.24
C LEU A 82 8.58 6.64 0.48
N LYS A 83 7.61 7.55 0.34
CA LYS A 83 7.83 8.88 -0.24
C LYS A 83 8.88 9.69 0.51
N GLY A 84 8.83 9.67 1.84
CA GLY A 84 9.83 10.35 2.68
C GLY A 84 11.24 9.80 2.46
N LEU A 85 11.40 8.47 2.39
CA LEU A 85 12.68 7.81 2.13
C LEU A 85 13.22 8.14 0.73
N ASP A 86 12.37 8.20 -0.28
CA ASP A 86 12.77 8.59 -1.64
C ASP A 86 13.30 10.03 -1.69
N LEU A 87 12.68 10.95 -0.95
CA LEU A 87 13.15 12.34 -0.84
C LEU A 87 14.52 12.44 -0.16
N LEU A 88 14.76 11.65 0.89
CA LEU A 88 16.06 11.61 1.59
C LEU A 88 17.17 11.09 0.66
N LYS A 89 16.92 10.00 -0.08
CA LYS A 89 17.87 9.46 -1.07
C LYS A 89 18.21 10.47 -2.17
N MET A 90 17.23 11.28 -2.60
CA MET A 90 17.48 12.33 -3.59
C MET A 90 18.36 13.46 -3.06
N ARG A 91 18.32 13.73 -1.75
CA ARG A 91 19.16 14.75 -1.11
C ARG A 91 20.63 14.30 -1.04
N GLU A 92 20.88 13.07 -0.59
CA GLU A 92 22.24 12.51 -0.50
C GLU A 92 22.96 12.44 -1.85
N LYS A 93 22.24 12.26 -2.96
CA LYS A 93 22.84 12.21 -4.30
C LYS A 93 23.24 13.59 -4.86
N LYS A 94 22.81 14.67 -4.23
CA LYS A 94 23.12 16.06 -4.65
C LYS A 94 24.27 16.68 -3.86
N GLU A 95 24.66 16.07 -2.74
CA GLU A 95 25.84 16.41 -1.94
C GLU A 95 27.05 15.60 -2.42
#